data_AF-A0A8I0SPS1-F1
#
_entry.id   AF-A0A8I0SPS1-F1
#
_cell.length_a   1.000
_cell.length_b   1.000
_cell.length_c   1.000
_cell.angle_alpha   90.00
_cell.angle_beta   90.00
_cell.angle_gamma   90.00
#
_symmetry.space_group_name_H-M   'P 1'
#
loop_
_entity.id
_entity.type
_entity.pdbx_description
1 polymer ?
#
loop_
_entity_poly.entity_id
_entity_poly.type
_entity_poly.pdbx_seq_one_letter_code
_entity_poly.pdbx_strand_id
1 'polypeptide(L)'
;MGGWINLVMVMFLTVIAVVFALNNQEDVVIHAPGLWPLASVPIFVLAFVSLLLGFVIGAVSGWGRVSAMRRRVERLLRQNQALERELTNLRNQPLESDLQL
;
A
#
# COMPACT_ATOMS: atom_id res chain seq x y z
N MET A 1 5.51 17.45 -1.39
CA MET A 1 5.75 17.84 -2.80
C MET A 1 5.45 16.74 -3.84
N GLY A 2 5.21 15.47 -3.46
CA GLY A 2 4.96 14.38 -4.43
C GLY A 2 3.52 14.15 -4.91
N GLY A 3 2.52 14.87 -4.38
CA GLY A 3 1.10 14.61 -4.73
C GLY A 3 0.77 14.87 -6.21
N TRP A 4 1.42 15.86 -6.81
CA TRP A 4 1.19 16.25 -8.20
C TRP A 4 1.66 15.19 -9.20
N ILE A 5 2.75 14.47 -8.93
CA ILE A 5 3.23 13.40 -9.83
C ILE A 5 2.23 12.26 -9.87
N ASN A 6 1.67 11.89 -8.71
CA ASN A 6 0.65 10.86 -8.61
C ASN A 6 -0.63 11.29 -9.31
N LEU A 7 -1.04 12.57 -9.16
CA LEU A 7 -2.20 13.12 -9.86
C LEU A 7 -2.04 13.03 -11.38
N VAL A 8 -0.90 13.47 -11.90
CA VAL A 8 -0.60 13.44 -13.34
C VAL A 8 -0.56 12.00 -13.86
N MET A 9 0.07 11.09 -13.12
CA MET A 9 0.13 9.67 -13.48
C MET A 9 -1.27 9.03 -13.50
N VAL A 10 -2.10 9.29 -12.47
CA VAL A 10 -3.48 8.79 -12.42
C VAL A 10 -4.29 9.35 -13.58
N MET A 11 -4.21 10.66 -13.83
CA MET A 11 -4.90 11.29 -14.95
C MET A 11 -4.50 10.67 -16.29
N PHE A 12 -3.20 10.46 -16.52
CA PHE A 12 -2.69 9.85 -17.74
C PHE A 12 -3.22 8.42 -17.94
N LEU A 13 -3.19 7.60 -16.88
CA LEU A 13 -3.74 6.25 -16.90
C LEU A 13 -5.25 6.25 -17.13
N THR A 14 -5.99 7.19 -16.52
CA THR A 14 -7.43 7.34 -16.74
C THR A 14 -7.74 7.67 -18.20
N VAL A 15 -7.00 8.60 -18.81
CA VAL A 15 -7.19 8.92 -20.23
C VAL A 15 -6.97 7.70 -21.11
N ILE A 16 -5.88 6.95 -20.89
CA ILE A 16 -5.61 5.71 -21.63
C ILE A 16 -6.75 4.70 -21.44
N ALA A 17 -7.20 4.49 -20.20
CA ALA A 17 -8.28 3.56 -19.90
C ALA A 17 -9.59 3.96 -20.60
N VAL A 18 -9.95 5.24 -20.57
CA VAL A 18 -11.15 5.75 -21.25
C VAL A 18 -11.04 5.58 -22.77
N VAL A 19 -9.91 5.97 -23.37
CA VAL A 19 -9.69 5.81 -24.81
C VAL A 19 -9.76 4.32 -25.20
N PHE A 20 -9.15 3.45 -24.41
CA PHE A 20 -9.23 2.00 -24.61
C PHE A 20 -10.68 1.52 -24.55
N ALA A 21 -11.45 1.91 -23.53
CA ALA A 21 -12.83 1.50 -23.38
C ALA A 21 -13.73 1.99 -24.52
N LEU A 22 -13.54 3.23 -24.99
CA LEU A 22 -14.30 3.79 -26.10
C LEU A 22 -13.99 3.11 -27.44
N ASN A 23 -12.74 2.71 -27.66
CA ASN A 23 -12.34 2.05 -28.91
C ASN A 23 -12.54 0.52 -28.91
N ASN A 24 -12.77 -0.08 -27.74
CA ASN A 24 -12.90 -1.54 -27.59
C ASN A 24 -14.27 -1.90 -26.99
N GLN A 25 -15.33 -1.36 -27.58
CA GLN A 25 -16.72 -1.69 -27.25
C GLN A 25 -17.24 -2.95 -27.95
N GLU A 26 -16.39 -3.59 -28.77
CA GLU A 26 -16.73 -4.83 -29.43
C GLU A 26 -16.99 -5.95 -28.41
N ASP A 27 -18.10 -6.64 -28.61
CA ASP A 27 -18.52 -7.75 -27.78
C ASP A 27 -17.74 -9.02 -28.12
N VAL A 28 -17.25 -9.69 -27.08
CA VAL A 28 -16.58 -11.00 -27.18
C VAL A 28 -17.32 -12.05 -26.38
N VAL A 29 -17.34 -13.27 -26.92
CA VAL A 29 -17.88 -14.45 -26.23
C VAL A 29 -16.75 -15.13 -25.47
N ILE A 30 -16.87 -15.16 -24.15
CA ILE A 30 -15.87 -15.78 -23.28
C ILE A 30 -16.24 -17.25 -23.08
N HIS A 31 -15.33 -18.12 -23.53
CA HIS A 31 -15.40 -19.56 -23.28
C HIS A 31 -14.45 -19.88 -22.12
N ALA A 32 -15.01 -20.29 -20.97
CA ALA A 32 -14.23 -20.68 -19.81
C ALA A 32 -14.46 -22.16 -19.48
N PRO A 33 -13.42 -22.94 -19.15
CA PRO A 33 -13.57 -24.37 -18.84
C PRO A 33 -14.52 -24.59 -17.65
N GLY A 34 -15.57 -25.38 -17.84
CA GLY A 34 -16.56 -25.69 -16.80
C GLY A 34 -17.61 -24.60 -16.55
N LEU A 35 -17.63 -23.53 -17.34
CA LEU A 35 -18.66 -22.49 -17.33
C LEU A 35 -19.46 -22.52 -18.64
N TRP A 36 -20.76 -22.22 -18.58
CA TRP A 36 -21.52 -21.89 -19.79
C TRP A 36 -20.88 -20.65 -20.46
N PRO A 37 -20.94 -20.51 -21.80
CA PRO A 37 -20.44 -19.32 -22.48
C PRO A 37 -20.98 -18.08 -21.77
N LEU A 38 -20.09 -17.25 -21.25
CA LEU A 38 -20.54 -15.99 -20.67
C LEU A 38 -21.15 -15.17 -21.82
N ALA A 39 -22.23 -14.45 -21.49
CA ALA A 39 -22.89 -13.53 -22.40
C ALA A 39 -21.86 -12.63 -23.10
N SER A 40 -22.19 -12.19 -24.32
CA SER A 40 -21.41 -11.22 -25.08
C SER A 40 -21.12 -10.01 -24.19
N VAL A 41 -19.85 -9.79 -23.88
CA VAL A 41 -19.39 -8.66 -23.07
C VAL A 41 -18.35 -7.86 -23.85
N PRO A 42 -18.34 -6.52 -23.71
CA PRO A 42 -17.33 -5.71 -24.35
C PRO A 42 -15.93 -6.07 -23.84
N ILE A 43 -14.94 -6.10 -24.74
CA ILE A 43 -13.53 -6.43 -24.42
C ILE A 43 -13.00 -5.60 -23.24
N PHE A 44 -13.37 -4.32 -23.17
CA PHE A 44 -12.88 -3.44 -22.11
C PHE A 44 -13.30 -3.90 -20.70
N VAL A 45 -14.47 -4.53 -20.57
CA VAL A 45 -14.98 -5.04 -19.30
C VAL A 45 -14.05 -6.15 -18.80
N LEU A 46 -13.68 -7.08 -19.68
CA LEU A 46 -12.77 -8.17 -19.34
C LEU A 46 -11.41 -7.63 -18.89
N ALA A 47 -10.84 -6.69 -19.65
CA ALA A 47 -9.56 -6.08 -19.33
C ALA A 47 -9.58 -5.37 -17.96
N PHE A 48 -10.63 -4.60 -17.67
CA PHE A 48 -10.74 -3.87 -16.41
C PHE A 48 -10.99 -4.79 -15.22
N VAL A 49 -11.78 -5.85 -15.37
CA VAL A 49 -11.99 -6.85 -14.32
C VAL A 49 -10.68 -7.57 -14.02
N SER A 50 -9.92 -8.01 -15.03
CA SER A 50 -8.60 -8.63 -14.83
C SER A 50 -7.62 -7.68 -14.16
N LEU A 51 -7.59 -6.41 -14.56
CA LEU A 51 -6.77 -5.37 -13.94
C LEU A 51 -7.15 -5.16 -12.47
N LEU A 52 -8.44 -5.07 -12.17
CA LEU A 52 -8.96 -4.90 -10.81
C LEU A 52 -8.60 -6.09 -9.92
N LEU A 53 -8.74 -7.32 -10.43
CA LEU A 53 -8.34 -8.53 -9.71
C LEU A 53 -6.84 -8.51 -9.41
N GLY A 54 -6.01 -8.21 -10.41
CA GLY A 54 -4.57 -8.07 -10.22
C GLY A 54 -4.21 -6.99 -9.18
N PHE A 55 -4.90 -5.85 -9.22
CA PHE A 55 -4.74 -4.77 -8.24
C PHE A 55 -5.12 -5.22 -6.83
N VAL A 56 -6.27 -5.87 -6.65
CA VAL A 56 -6.73 -6.37 -5.34
C VAL A 56 -5.73 -7.38 -4.78
N ILE A 57 -5.29 -8.34 -5.60
CA ILE A 57 -4.31 -9.35 -5.20
C ILE A 57 -2.99 -8.67 -4.80
N GLY A 58 -2.51 -7.71 -5.59
CA GLY A 58 -1.30 -6.94 -5.30
C GLY A 58 -1.42 -6.10 -4.02
N ALA A 59 -2.54 -5.40 -3.84
CA ALA A 59 -2.81 -4.58 -2.66
C ALA A 59 -2.86 -5.42 -1.37
N VAL A 60 -3.57 -6.56 -1.42
CA VAL A 60 -3.65 -7.50 -0.29
C VAL A 60 -2.26 -8.06 0.04
N SER A 61 -1.47 -8.42 -0.98
CA SER A 61 -0.10 -8.92 -0.79
C SER A 61 0.83 -7.88 -0.15
N GLY A 62 0.68 -6.60 -0.48
CA GLY A 62 1.48 -5.51 0.07
C GLY A 62 1.11 -5.09 1.50
N TRP A 63 -0.18 -5.19 1.85
CA TRP A 63 -0.72 -4.67 3.12
C TRP A 63 -0.04 -5.27 4.35
N GLY A 64 0.26 -6.57 4.33
CA GLY A 64 0.91 -7.26 5.45
C GLY A 64 2.29 -6.69 5.77
N ARG A 65 3.10 -6.40 4.74
CA ARG A 65 4.48 -5.88 4.90
C ARG A 65 4.48 -4.46 5.44
N VAL A 66 3.60 -3.60 4.92
CA VAL A 66 3.48 -2.20 5.36
C VAL A 66 2.99 -2.11 6.80
N SER A 67 2.01 -2.93 7.18
CA SER A 67 1.49 -3.00 8.55
C SER A 67 2.56 -3.46 9.55
N ALA A 68 3.30 -4.52 9.21
CA ALA A 68 4.40 -5.01 10.04
C ALA A 68 5.52 -3.97 10.19
N MET A 69 5.85 -3.25 9.11
CA MET A 69 6.87 -2.19 9.14
C MET A 69 6.44 -1.03 10.04
N ARG A 70 5.19 -0.55 9.93
CA ARG A 70 4.65 0.50 10.80
C ARG A 70 4.74 0.11 12.28
N ARG A 71 4.33 -1.11 12.63
CA ARG A 71 4.42 -1.63 14.01
C ARG A 71 5.87 -1.67 14.51
N ARG A 72 6.83 -2.02 13.65
CA ARG A 72 8.27 -2.00 14.00
C ARG A 72 8.76 -0.58 14.26
N VAL A 73 8.38 0.38 13.42
CA VAL A 73 8.74 1.79 13.62
C VAL A 73 8.20 2.32 14.95
N GLU A 74 6.92 2.05 15.25
CA GLU A 74 6.32 2.44 16.54
C GLU A 74 7.02 1.79 17.74
N ARG A 75 7.36 0.50 17.65
CA ARG A 75 8.08 -0.20 18.71
C ARG A 75 9.47 0.40 18.96
N LEU A 76 10.22 0.67 17.90
CA LEU A 76 11.56 1.25 17.98
C LEU A 76 11.51 2.67 18.56
N LEU A 77 10.53 3.49 18.17
CA LEU A 77 10.32 4.82 18.75
C LEU A 77 10.06 4.76 20.26
N ARG A 78 9.21 3.84 20.71
CA ARG A 78 8.93 3.66 22.15
C ARG A 78 10.16 3.22 22.93
N GLN A 79 10.95 2.29 22.37
CA GLN A 79 12.20 1.83 23.00
C GLN A 79 13.22 2.97 23.10
N ASN A 80 13.36 3.78 22.05
CA ASN A 80 14.25 4.91 22.03
C ASN A 80 13.87 5.94 23.11
N GLN A 81 12.59 6.29 23.22
CA GLN A 81 12.08 7.17 24.28
C GLN A 81 12.29 6.61 25.69
N ALA A 82 12.18 5.29 25.88
CA ALA A 82 12.44 4.67 27.19
C ALA A 82 13.94 4.76 27.57
N LEU A 83 14.83 4.46 26.63
CA LEU A 83 16.28 4.58 26.81
C LEU A 83 16.72 6.02 27.07
N GLU A 84 16.15 7.00 26.39
CA GLU A 84 16.42 8.43 26.65
C GLU A 84 16.01 8.84 28.07
N ARG A 85 14.89 8.32 28.57
CA ARG A 85 14.44 8.57 29.96
C ARG A 85 15.37 7.93 30.97
N GLU A 86 15.83 6.70 30.74
CA GLU A 86 16.80 6.03 31.62
C GLU A 86 18.13 6.78 31.67
N LEU A 87 18.66 7.21 30.52
CA LEU A 87 19.85 8.05 30.45
C LEU A 87 19.68 9.37 31.20
N THR A 88 18.51 10.00 31.08
CA THR A 88 18.20 11.25 31.78
C THR A 88 18.12 11.02 33.30
N ASN A 89 17.49 9.93 33.73
CA ASN A 89 17.39 9.57 35.14
C ASN A 89 18.76 9.24 35.75
N LEU A 90 19.62 8.51 35.03
CA LEU A 90 20.98 8.19 35.47
C LEU A 90 21.87 9.44 35.52
N ARG A 91 21.73 10.37 34.58
CA ARG A 91 22.46 11.66 34.61
C ARG A 91 22.02 12.60 35.73
N ASN A 92 20.77 12.45 36.19
CA ASN A 92 20.20 13.26 37.27
C ASN A 92 20.29 12.58 38.65
N GLN A 93 20.88 11.39 38.76
CA GLN A 93 21.23 10.86 40.08
C GLN A 93 22.32 11.74 40.69
N PRO A 94 22.07 12.34 41.87
CA PRO A 94 23.08 13.15 42.54
C PRO A 94 24.29 12.26 42.85
N LEU A 95 25.49 12.78 42.63
CA LEU A 95 26.77 12.19 43.02
C LEU A 95 26.87 12.14 44.55
N GLU A 96 25.99 11.38 45.20
CA GLU A 96 25.92 11.23 46.66
C GLU A 96 26.97 10.22 47.17
N SER A 97 27.66 9.53 46.24
CA SER A 97 28.73 8.56 46.54
C SER A 97 30.11 9.18 46.75
N ASP A 98 30.33 10.48 46.47
CA ASP A 98 31.64 11.13 46.56
C ASP A 98 31.84 11.98 47.84
N LEU A 99 30.84 12.07 48.73
CA LEU A 99 30.91 12.87 49.97
C LEU A 99 31.04 12.05 51.27
N GLN A 100 31.32 10.75 51.16
CA GLN A 100 31.72 9.93 52.31
C GLN A 100 33.24 9.72 52.31
N LEU A 101 33.99 10.79 52.57
CA LEU A 101 35.42 10.75 52.93
C LEU A 101 35.60 11.34 54.33
#